data_AF-A0A6I7PD23-F1
#
_entry.id   AF-A0A6I7PD23-F1
#
_cell.length_a   1.000
_cell.length_b   1.000
_cell.length_c   1.000
_cell.angle_alpha   90.00
_cell.angle_beta   90.00
_cell.angle_gamma   90.00
#
_symmetry.space_group_name_H-M   'P 1'
#
loop_
_entity.id
_entity.type
_entity.pdbx_description
1 polymer ?
#
loop_
_entity_poly.entity_id
_entity_poly.type
_entity_poly.pdbx_seq_one_letter_code
_entity_poly.pdbx_strand_id
1 'polypeptide(L)' 'MRSRPGHSGDLLDVDQHPNQDRYPGQQILVVRIGEYVYVVPFVDSDEGRFLKTIIPSRKATREHLGGHHGERETR' A
#
# COMPACT_ATOMS: atom_id res chain seq x y z
N MET A 1 10.96 -15.64 -8.32
CA MET A 1 9.59 -15.23 -8.69
C MET A 1 9.30 -13.88 -8.03
N ARG A 2 9.26 -12.79 -8.79
CA ARG A 2 8.40 -11.64 -8.50
C ARG A 2 8.04 -11.07 -9.87
N SER A 3 6.73 -11.08 -10.15
CA SER A 3 6.16 -10.96 -11.48
C SER A 3 6.22 -9.53 -12.03
N ARG A 4 6.08 -9.50 -13.36
CA ARG A 4 6.22 -8.43 -14.34
C ARG A 4 5.39 -7.15 -14.07
N PRO A 5 5.80 -6.01 -14.68
CA PRO A 5 5.06 -4.76 -14.63
C PRO A 5 3.77 -4.92 -15.43
N GLY A 6 2.66 -4.57 -14.81
CA GLY A 6 1.36 -4.70 -15.43
C GLY A 6 0.30 -4.04 -14.57
N HIS A 7 -0.22 -2.93 -15.10
CA HIS A 7 -1.42 -2.19 -14.72
C HIS A 7 -1.14 -0.98 -13.82
N SER A 8 -1.59 0.17 -14.33
CA SER A 8 -1.65 1.48 -13.69
C SER A 8 -2.32 1.33 -12.33
N GLY A 9 -1.52 1.05 -11.30
CA GLY A 9 -2.01 0.62 -10.01
C GLY A 9 -1.31 1.42 -8.95
N ASP A 10 -2.01 2.42 -8.43
CA ASP A 10 -1.63 3.10 -7.21
C ASP A 10 -1.70 2.17 -5.98
N LEU A 11 -2.07 0.89 -6.14
CA LEU A 11 -1.90 -0.14 -5.11
C LEU A 11 -0.48 -0.73 -5.19
N LEU A 12 0.33 -0.48 -4.16
CA LEU A 12 1.72 -0.92 -4.06
C LEU A 12 1.83 -2.29 -3.39
N ASP A 13 1.06 -2.54 -2.34
CA ASP A 13 1.10 -3.81 -1.59
C ASP A 13 -0.19 -4.07 -0.80
N VAL A 14 -0.34 -5.31 -0.31
CA VAL A 14 -1.40 -5.72 0.63
C VAL A 14 -0.79 -6.62 1.71
N ASP A 15 -0.69 -6.09 2.92
CA ASP A 15 -0.08 -6.75 4.07
C ASP A 15 -1.11 -7.21 5.10
N GLN A 16 -0.73 -8.19 5.93
CA GLN A 16 -1.48 -8.48 7.15
C GLN A 16 -1.12 -7.49 8.26
N HIS A 17 -2.09 -7.11 9.10
CA HIS A 17 -1.79 -6.29 10.26
C HIS A 17 -0.79 -7.04 11.18
N PRO A 18 0.34 -6.42 11.60
CA PRO A 18 1.40 -7.13 12.32
C PRO A 18 0.96 -7.67 13.68
N ASN A 19 -0.07 -7.05 14.26
CA ASN A 19 -0.69 -7.51 15.50
C ASN A 19 -2.06 -8.13 15.20
N GLN A 20 -2.07 -9.39 14.75
CA GLN A 20 -3.31 -10.13 14.47
C GLN A 20 -4.08 -10.50 15.74
N ASP A 21 -3.41 -10.66 16.89
CA ASP A 21 -4.06 -10.95 18.18
C ASP A 21 -5.03 -9.83 18.57
N ARG A 22 -4.60 -8.56 18.44
CA ARG A 22 -5.45 -7.40 18.71
C ARG A 22 -6.37 -7.01 17.56
N TYR A 23 -6.03 -7.39 16.32
CA TYR A 23 -6.75 -7.01 15.11
C TYR A 23 -6.95 -8.21 14.16
N PRO A 24 -7.73 -9.22 14.58
CA PRO A 24 -7.89 -10.45 13.83
C PRO A 24 -8.58 -10.19 12.48
N GLY A 25 -8.02 -10.76 11.42
CA GLY A 25 -8.56 -10.64 10.06
C GLY A 25 -8.37 -9.26 9.43
N GLN A 26 -7.66 -8.35 10.09
CA GLN A 26 -7.34 -7.04 9.53
C GLN A 26 -6.10 -7.11 8.65
N GLN A 27 -6.21 -6.50 7.49
CA GLN A 27 -5.16 -6.33 6.50
C GLN A 27 -4.91 -4.84 6.26
N ILE A 28 -3.85 -4.52 5.54
CA ILE A 28 -3.40 -3.16 5.25
C ILE A 28 -3.17 -3.07 3.75
N LEU A 29 -3.87 -2.18 3.08
CA LEU A 29 -3.52 -1.78 1.71
C LEU A 29 -2.44 -0.73 1.78
N VAL A 30 -1.38 -0.88 0.98
CA VAL A 30 -0.36 0.14 0.78
C VAL A 30 -0.62 0.78 -0.57
N VAL A 31 -1.04 2.03 -0.58
CA VAL A 31 -1.44 2.74 -1.81
C VAL A 31 -0.63 4.02 -2.00
N ARG A 32 -0.13 4.27 -3.20
CA ARG A 32 0.48 5.53 -3.61
C ARG A 32 -0.61 6.52 -4.03
N ILE A 33 -0.58 7.73 -3.50
CA ILE A 33 -1.42 8.83 -3.98
C ILE A 33 -0.52 10.04 -4.14
N GLY A 34 -0.28 10.45 -5.39
CA GLY A 34 0.72 11.46 -5.72
C GLY A 34 2.12 11.04 -5.27
N GLU A 35 2.78 11.89 -4.49
CA GLU A 35 4.14 11.67 -3.98
C GLU A 35 4.19 11.00 -2.59
N TYR A 36 3.04 10.57 -2.07
CA TYR A 36 2.94 9.92 -0.77
C TYR A 36 2.38 8.51 -0.88
N VAL A 37 2.80 7.67 0.07
CA VAL A 37 2.23 6.35 0.28
C VAL A 37 1.38 6.37 1.54
N TYR A 38 0.19 5.81 1.41
CA TYR A 38 -0.82 5.69 2.44
C TYR A 38 -0.99 4.22 2.79
N VAL A 39 -1.18 3.96 4.07
CA VAL A 39 -1.58 2.65 4.57
C VAL A 39 -3.05 2.72 4.95
N VAL A 40 -3.85 1.77 4.47
CA VAL A 40 -5.30 1.75 4.64
C VAL A 40 -5.68 0.40 5.27
N PRO A 41 -5.93 0.36 6.59
CA PRO A 41 -6.41 -0.85 7.22
C PRO A 41 -7.80 -1.22 6.70
N PHE A 42 -8.01 -2.50 6.45
CA PHE A 42 -9.30 -3.01 6.01
C PHE A 42 -9.55 -4.42 6.56
N VAL A 43 -10.81 -4.83 6.55
CA VAL A 43 -11.22 -6.20 6.82
C VAL A 43 -12.00 -6.72 5.61
N ASP A 44 -11.76 -7.97 5.23
CA ASP A 44 -12.48 -8.66 4.17
C ASP A 44 -13.66 -9.43 4.80
N SER A 45 -14.82 -9.37 4.16
CA SER A 45 -16.06 -10.01 4.60
C SER A 45 -16.86 -10.47 3.38
N ASP A 46 -17.84 -11.36 3.56
CA ASP A 46 -18.68 -11.87 2.47
C ASP A 46 -19.42 -10.75 1.70
N GLU A 47 -19.68 -9.61 2.34
CA GLU A 47 -20.32 -8.44 1.74
C GLU A 47 -19.33 -7.51 1.01
N GLY A 48 -18.02 -7.75 1.13
CA GLY A 48 -16.96 -6.98 0.50
C GLY A 48 -15.89 -6.48 1.49
N ARG A 49 -15.11 -5.48 1.07
CA ARG A 49 -14.01 -4.90 1.85
C ARG A 49 -14.44 -3.64 2.58
N PHE A 50 -14.31 -3.64 3.91
CA PHE A 50 -14.53 -2.45 4.71
C PHE A 50 -13.20 -1.72 4.96
N LEU A 51 -13.00 -0.60 4.26
CA LEU A 51 -11.85 0.28 4.45
C LEU A 51 -12.08 1.15 5.69
N LYS A 52 -11.06 1.24 6.54
CA LYS A 52 -11.05 2.15 7.68
C LYS A 52 -10.47 3.50 7.25
N THR A 53 -9.44 3.95 7.94
CA THR A 53 -8.84 5.27 7.73
C THR A 53 -7.66 5.20 6.78
N ILE A 54 -7.58 6.14 5.83
CA ILE A 54 -6.38 6.37 5.02
C ILE A 54 -5.32 7.08 5.88
N ILE A 55 -4.15 6.46 6.08
CA ILE A 55 -3.10 7.00 6.96
C ILE A 55 -1.86 7.28 6.12
N PRO A 56 -1.43 8.54 5.94
CA PRO A 56 -0.19 8.83 5.23
C PRO A 56 0.99 8.27 6.03
N SER A 57 1.89 7.54 5.37
CA SER A 57 3.01 6.87 6.01
C SER A 57 4.33 7.31 5.37
N ARG A 58 5.07 8.18 6.06
CA ARG A 58 6.43 8.58 5.63
C ARG A 58 7.37 7.38 5.51
N LYS A 59 7.20 6.37 6.36
CA LYS A 59 7.99 5.13 6.30
C LYS A 59 7.71 4.39 4.98
N ALA A 60 6.43 4.14 4.69
CA ALA A 60 6.03 3.47 3.45
C ALA A 60 6.42 4.29 2.21
N THR A 61 6.32 5.63 2.27
CA THR A 61 6.81 6.50 1.19
C THR A 61 8.28 6.25 0.92
N ARG A 62 9.13 6.16 1.96
CA ARG A 62 10.56 5.88 1.76
C ARG A 62 10.82 4.47 1.25
N GLU A 63 10.09 3.48 1.75
CA GLU A 63 10.29 2.08 1.36
C GLU A 63 9.86 1.82 -0.08
N HIS A 64 8.78 2.45 -0.54
CA HIS A 64 8.21 2.19 -1.87
C HIS A 64 8.57 3.27 -2.92
N LEU A 65 8.82 4.53 -2.53
CA LEU A 65 9.18 5.63 -3.44
C LEU A 65 10.63 6.12 -3.28
N GLY A 66 11.29 5.81 -2.16
CA GLY A 66 12.66 6.27 -1.86
C GLY A 66 13.77 5.59 -2.67
N GLY A 67 13.42 4.75 -3.64
CA GLY A 67 14.34 4.12 -4.59
C GLY A 67 14.49 4.86 -5.93
N HIS A 68 13.75 5.95 -6.19
CA HIS A 68 13.89 6.71 -7.44
C HIS A 68 15.13 7.63 -7.40
N HIS A 69 16.33 7.03 -7.40
CA HIS A 69 17.47 7.65 -8.05
C HIS A 69 17.34 7.39 -9.55
N GLY A 70 16.81 8.37 -10.28
CA GLY A 70 17.06 8.52 -11.71
C GLY A 70 16.17 7.73 -12.65
N GLU A 71 14.96 8.21 -12.86
CA GLU A 71 14.39 8.29 -14.21
C GLU A 71 13.95 9.74 -14.39
N ARG A 72 14.89 10.57 -14.84
CA ARG A 72 14.53 11.85 -15.44
C ARG A 72 13.69 11.49 -16.64
N GLU A 73 12.41 11.85 -16.64
CA GLU A 73 11.68 12.06 -17.89
C GLU A 73 12.43 13.17 -18.64
N THR A 74 13.38 12.73 -19.47
CA THR A 74 14.01 13.54 -20.49
C THR A 74 12.89 13.89 -21.45
N ARG A 75 12.49 15.15 -21.46
CA ARG A 75 11.72 15.73 -22.54
C ARG A 75 12.62 16.69 -23.31
#